data_AF-A0A1T1BRU3-F1
#
_entry.id   AF-A0A1T1BRU3-F1
#
_cell.length_a   1.000
_cell.length_b   1.000
_cell.length_c   1.000
_cell.angle_alpha   90.00
_cell.angle_beta   90.00
_cell.angle_gamma   90.00
#
_symmetry.space_group_name_H-M   'P 1'
#
loop_
_entity.id
_entity.type
_entity.pdbx_description
1 polymer ?
#
loop_
_entity_poly.entity_id
_entity_poly.type
_entity_poly.pdbx_seq_one_letter_code
_entity_poly.pdbx_strand_id
1 'polypeptide(L)'
;MMKIKQYYILAFVMFLFLACSDYEERTIYAKSISFVHADGSELSENECISPNIKYGIKIETNFSDINRPFRVDYSVNGVVYAMTFTENTSLVNPVTLINGDNAAQIVGTDHKTVLKYVEQGDFELVE
;
A
#
# COMPACT_ATOMS: atom_id res chain seq x y z
N MET A 1 11.31 15.15 -68.28
CA MET A 1 12.08 15.46 -67.05
C MET A 1 11.07 15.69 -65.93
N MET A 2 10.77 14.66 -65.13
CA MET A 2 9.75 14.72 -64.07
C MET A 2 10.40 14.39 -62.73
N LYS A 3 11.06 15.38 -62.11
CA LYS A 3 11.80 15.26 -60.83
C LYS A 3 10.93 15.55 -59.59
N ILE A 4 9.62 15.33 -59.68
CA ILE A 4 8.66 15.74 -58.63
C ILE A 4 8.01 14.56 -57.88
N LYS A 5 8.33 13.30 -58.20
CA LYS A 5 7.62 12.15 -57.58
C LYS A 5 8.40 11.39 -56.49
N GLN A 6 9.68 11.67 -56.27
CA GLN A 6 10.51 10.91 -55.31
C GLN A 6 10.59 11.56 -53.92
N TYR A 7 10.52 12.89 -53.81
CA TYR A 7 10.64 13.59 -52.53
C TYR A 7 9.41 13.39 -51.61
N TYR A 8 8.21 13.25 -52.18
CA TYR A 8 6.99 13.00 -51.39
C TYR A 8 6.98 11.62 -50.76
N ILE A 9 7.56 10.61 -51.42
CA ILE A 9 7.66 9.24 -50.86
C ILE A 9 8.63 9.24 -49.67
N LEU A 10 9.75 9.96 -49.78
CA LEU A 10 10.73 10.06 -48.70
C LEU A 10 10.16 10.80 -47.48
N ALA A 11 9.37 11.87 -47.71
CA ALA A 11 8.70 12.61 -46.65
C ALA A 11 7.61 11.79 -45.94
N PHE A 12 6.90 10.91 -46.66
CA PHE A 12 5.87 10.04 -46.08
C PHE A 12 6.47 8.93 -45.20
N VAL A 13 7.63 8.38 -45.58
CA VAL A 13 8.37 7.38 -44.77
C VAL A 13 8.92 7.99 -43.48
N MET A 14 9.31 9.27 -43.50
CA MET A 14 9.83 9.96 -42.32
C MET A 14 8.76 10.21 -41.24
N PHE A 15 7.49 10.33 -41.61
CA PHE A 15 6.37 10.49 -40.66
C PHE A 15 5.99 9.20 -39.94
N LEU A 16 6.36 8.02 -40.45
CA LEU A 16 6.03 6.73 -39.82
C LEU A 16 6.89 6.41 -38.59
N PHE A 17 7.98 7.14 -38.35
CA PHE A 17 8.86 6.94 -37.20
C PHE A 17 8.54 7.83 -35.99
N LEU A 18 7.53 8.70 -36.08
CA LEU A 18 7.09 9.55 -34.96
C LEU A 18 5.96 8.93 -34.12
N ALA A 19 5.47 7.74 -34.48
CA ALA A 19 4.58 6.96 -33.63
C ALA A 19 5.37 6.24 -32.53
N CYS A 20 6.00 7.00 -31.63
CA CYS A 20 6.32 6.47 -30.31
C CYS A 20 4.98 6.31 -29.58
N SER A 21 4.55 5.08 -29.37
CA SER A 21 3.45 4.80 -28.44
C SER A 21 3.94 5.17 -27.04
N ASP A 22 3.33 6.19 -26.43
CA ASP A 22 3.48 6.46 -25.00
C ASP A 22 2.85 5.29 -24.24
N TYR A 23 3.63 4.25 -23.97
CA TYR A 23 3.26 3.23 -23.00
C TYR A 23 3.51 3.85 -21.63
N GLU A 24 2.47 4.44 -21.04
CA GLU A 24 2.49 4.80 -19.62
C GLU A 24 2.55 3.52 -18.78
N GLU A 25 3.75 3.13 -18.34
CA GLU A 25 3.96 2.00 -17.45
C GLU A 25 3.31 2.30 -16.09
N ARG A 26 2.18 1.66 -15.79
CA ARG A 26 1.48 1.89 -14.53
C ARG A 26 2.01 1.00 -13.40
N THR A 27 2.83 1.55 -12.51
CA THR A 27 3.49 0.84 -11.40
C THR A 27 2.66 0.81 -10.11
N ILE A 28 2.33 -0.37 -9.57
CA ILE A 28 1.68 -0.50 -8.26
C ILE A 28 2.53 0.18 -7.16
N TYR A 29 1.91 0.98 -6.29
CA TYR A 29 2.56 1.54 -5.10
C TYR A 29 1.67 1.45 -3.87
N ALA A 30 2.29 1.45 -2.68
CA ALA A 30 1.57 1.47 -1.41
C ALA A 30 0.93 2.84 -1.18
N LYS A 31 -0.33 2.86 -0.81
CA LYS A 31 -1.15 4.06 -0.60
C LYS A 31 -1.26 4.42 0.88
N SER A 32 -1.46 3.44 1.74
CA SER A 32 -1.77 3.65 3.15
C SER A 32 -1.41 2.43 4.00
N ILE A 33 -1.24 2.67 5.30
CA ILE A 33 -1.11 1.66 6.34
C ILE A 33 -1.99 2.05 7.53
N SER A 34 -2.78 1.11 8.04
CA SER A 34 -3.69 1.34 9.18
C SER A 34 -3.80 0.12 10.09
N PHE A 35 -4.08 0.37 11.37
CA PHE A 35 -4.57 -0.67 12.27
C PHE A 35 -6.07 -0.91 12.01
N VAL A 36 -6.46 -2.18 11.98
CA VAL A 36 -7.82 -2.64 11.69
C VAL A 36 -8.19 -3.79 12.62
N HIS A 37 -9.46 -4.16 12.66
CA HIS A 37 -9.87 -5.48 13.16
C HIS A 37 -9.26 -6.60 12.30
N ALA A 38 -9.18 -7.81 12.85
CA ALA A 38 -8.60 -8.95 12.14
C ALA A 38 -9.34 -9.33 10.83
N ASP A 39 -10.61 -8.96 10.68
CA ASP A 39 -11.39 -9.14 9.45
C ASP A 39 -11.15 -8.03 8.41
N GLY A 40 -10.34 -7.02 8.75
CA GLY A 40 -10.03 -5.87 7.91
C GLY A 40 -10.98 -4.69 8.04
N SER A 41 -11.99 -4.77 8.92
CA SER A 41 -12.87 -3.64 9.21
C SER A 41 -12.14 -2.54 9.98
N GLU A 42 -12.52 -1.30 9.70
CA GLU A 42 -11.90 -0.12 10.29
C GLU A 42 -12.21 -0.01 11.78
N LEU A 43 -11.21 0.42 12.56
CA LEU A 43 -11.41 0.78 13.97
C LEU A 43 -12.11 2.13 14.03
N SER A 44 -13.12 2.24 14.89
CA SER A 44 -13.80 3.53 15.10
C SER A 44 -12.97 4.45 16.01
N GLU A 45 -13.05 5.78 15.80
CA GLU A 45 -12.20 6.76 16.53
C GLU A 45 -12.30 6.68 18.06
N ASN A 46 -13.42 6.19 18.59
CA ASN A 46 -13.68 6.08 20.03
C ASN A 46 -13.84 4.63 20.49
N GLU A 47 -13.35 3.67 19.70
CA GLU A 47 -13.42 2.26 20.06
C GLU A 47 -12.51 1.94 21.24
N CYS A 48 -13.02 1.18 22.21
CA CYS A 48 -12.20 0.60 23.25
C CYS A 48 -11.43 -0.61 22.70
N ILE A 49 -10.10 -0.45 22.55
CA ILE A 49 -9.22 -1.55 22.15
C ILE A 49 -9.15 -2.60 23.27
N SER A 50 -9.46 -3.85 22.94
CA SER A 50 -9.67 -4.93 23.90
C SER A 50 -8.70 -6.09 23.69
N PRO A 51 -8.13 -6.68 24.75
CA PRO A 51 -7.30 -7.89 24.64
C PRO A 51 -8.05 -9.08 24.04
N ASN A 52 -9.39 -9.08 24.10
CA ASN A 52 -10.23 -10.18 23.63
C ASN A 52 -10.55 -10.10 22.13
N ILE A 53 -10.13 -9.01 21.46
CA ILE A 53 -10.34 -8.77 20.03
C ILE A 53 -9.00 -8.96 19.31
N LYS A 54 -9.06 -9.53 18.11
CA LYS A 54 -7.89 -9.68 17.24
C LYS A 54 -7.80 -8.50 16.30
N TYR A 55 -6.58 -8.04 16.06
CA TYR A 55 -6.28 -6.89 15.23
C TYR A 55 -5.35 -7.26 14.08
N GLY A 56 -5.31 -6.39 13.07
CA GLY A 56 -4.46 -6.53 11.90
C GLY A 56 -3.84 -5.20 11.51
N ILE A 57 -2.81 -5.30 10.68
CA ILE A 57 -2.30 -4.19 9.87
C ILE A 57 -2.82 -4.35 8.47
N LYS A 58 -3.55 -3.34 7.99
CA LYS A 58 -4.02 -3.24 6.61
C LYS A 58 -3.08 -2.35 5.83
N ILE A 59 -2.64 -2.81 4.66
CA ILE A 59 -1.94 -2.00 3.68
C ILE A 59 -2.79 -1.95 2.43
N GLU A 60 -3.05 -0.74 1.94
CA GLU A 60 -3.76 -0.52 0.69
C GLU A 60 -2.75 -0.11 -0.39
N THR A 61 -2.98 -0.56 -1.61
CA THR A 61 -2.21 -0.14 -2.78
C THR A 61 -3.05 0.75 -3.69
N ASN A 62 -2.40 1.44 -4.62
CA ASN A 62 -3.03 2.20 -5.68
C ASN A 62 -2.37 1.87 -7.02
N PHE A 63 -3.12 2.12 -8.10
CA PHE A 63 -2.69 2.10 -9.51
C PHE A 63 -2.22 0.72 -10.00
N SER A 64 -2.56 0.37 -11.24
CA SER A 64 -2.34 -0.98 -11.78
C SER A 64 -2.17 -0.94 -13.29
N ASP A 65 -1.02 -1.43 -13.77
CA ASP A 65 -0.89 -2.21 -15.01
C ASP A 65 -0.22 -3.53 -14.62
N ILE A 66 -0.87 -4.63 -14.96
CA ILE A 66 -0.78 -5.94 -14.31
C ILE A 66 0.28 -6.81 -14.98
N ASN A 67 1.16 -7.43 -14.18
CA ASN A 67 1.78 -8.77 -14.40
C ASN A 67 2.96 -9.08 -13.46
N ARG A 68 3.35 -8.21 -12.52
CA ARG A 68 4.47 -8.46 -11.60
C ARG A 68 4.08 -8.30 -10.14
N PRO A 69 4.50 -9.21 -9.25
CA PRO A 69 4.35 -9.03 -7.80
C PRO A 69 5.07 -7.76 -7.32
N PHE A 70 4.39 -6.96 -6.52
CA PHE A 70 4.89 -5.78 -5.85
C PHE A 70 5.01 -6.06 -4.35
N ARG A 71 6.22 -5.95 -3.81
CA ARG A 71 6.51 -6.19 -2.39
C ARG A 71 6.52 -4.88 -1.62
N VAL A 72 5.81 -4.85 -0.50
CA VAL A 72 5.82 -3.76 0.47
C VAL A 72 6.44 -4.27 1.77
N ASP A 73 7.58 -3.70 2.14
CA ASP A 73 8.17 -3.90 3.47
C ASP A 73 7.56 -2.87 4.44
N TYR A 74 7.18 -3.32 5.63
CA TYR A 74 6.58 -2.48 6.66
C TYR A 74 7.07 -2.91 8.05
N SER A 75 7.07 -2.01 9.01
CA SER A 75 7.41 -2.32 10.40
C SER A 75 6.21 -2.20 11.31
N VAL A 76 6.13 -3.04 12.35
CA VAL A 76 5.22 -2.91 13.49
C VAL A 76 6.07 -2.97 14.76
N ASN A 77 6.02 -1.93 15.58
CA ASN A 77 6.83 -1.80 16.80
C ASN A 77 8.33 -2.05 16.57
N GLY A 78 8.85 -1.59 15.42
CA GLY A 78 10.25 -1.75 15.02
C GLY A 78 10.60 -3.12 14.39
N VAL A 79 9.70 -4.10 14.39
CA VAL A 79 9.90 -5.39 13.71
C VAL A 79 9.46 -5.29 12.27
N VAL A 80 10.30 -5.70 11.32
CA VAL A 80 10.04 -5.60 9.88
C VAL A 80 9.37 -6.85 9.33
N TYR A 81 8.38 -6.65 8.49
CA TYR A 81 7.56 -7.63 7.80
C TYR A 81 7.45 -7.27 6.32
N ALA A 82 6.84 -8.17 5.52
CA ALA A 82 6.59 -7.94 4.11
C ALA A 82 5.19 -8.42 3.71
N MET A 83 4.54 -7.68 2.81
CA MET A 83 3.35 -8.08 2.07
C MET A 83 3.65 -8.04 0.57
N THR A 84 3.03 -8.94 -0.19
CA THR A 84 3.19 -8.99 -1.66
C THR A 84 1.83 -8.84 -2.31
N PHE A 85 1.72 -7.92 -3.26
CA PHE A 85 0.52 -7.58 -4.00
C PHE A 85 0.70 -7.97 -5.46
N THR A 86 -0.32 -8.56 -6.08
CA THR A 86 -0.33 -8.89 -7.52
C THR A 86 -1.35 -8.06 -8.30
N GLU A 87 -2.17 -7.29 -7.59
CA GLU A 87 -3.25 -6.45 -8.12
C GLU A 87 -3.48 -5.27 -7.18
N ASN A 88 -4.24 -4.26 -7.64
CA ASN A 88 -4.64 -3.12 -6.83
C ASN A 88 -5.70 -3.56 -5.80
N THR A 89 -5.24 -3.89 -4.59
CA THR A 89 -6.07 -4.39 -3.50
C THR A 89 -5.52 -3.93 -2.14
N SER A 90 -6.20 -4.35 -1.08
CA SER A 90 -5.72 -4.24 0.29
C SER A 90 -5.50 -5.62 0.89
N LEU A 91 -4.42 -5.77 1.66
CA LEU A 91 -4.14 -6.99 2.40
C LEU A 91 -4.05 -6.69 3.90
N VAL A 92 -4.40 -7.68 4.71
CA VAL A 92 -4.39 -7.60 6.18
C VAL A 92 -3.51 -8.71 6.72
N ASN A 93 -2.52 -8.34 7.54
CA ASN A 93 -1.75 -9.30 8.33
C ASN A 93 -2.12 -9.17 9.81
N PRO A 94 -2.38 -10.27 10.51
CA PRO A 94 -2.64 -10.24 11.95
C PRO A 94 -1.48 -9.63 12.73
N VAL A 95 -1.80 -8.90 13.79
CA VAL A 95 -0.81 -8.35 14.72
C VAL A 95 -1.22 -8.58 16.18
N THR A 96 -0.22 -8.70 17.04
CA THR A 96 -0.39 -8.67 18.49
C THR A 96 -0.01 -7.29 18.99
N LEU A 97 -0.94 -6.63 19.68
CA LEU A 97 -0.70 -5.32 20.27
C LEU A 97 0.09 -5.47 21.57
N ILE A 98 0.97 -4.50 21.84
CA ILE A 98 1.66 -4.35 23.12
C ILE A 98 1.01 -3.22 23.92
N ASN A 99 1.06 -3.31 25.25
CA ASN A 99 0.57 -2.24 26.11
C ASN A 99 1.34 -0.94 25.81
N GLY A 100 0.61 0.17 25.67
CA GLY A 100 1.13 1.46 25.23
C GLY A 100 0.89 1.76 23.76
N ASP A 101 1.83 2.45 23.14
CA ASP A 101 1.73 2.89 21.75
C ASP A 101 2.20 1.77 20.81
N ASN A 102 1.36 1.41 19.85
CA ASN A 102 1.71 0.50 18.76
C ASN A 102 1.92 1.34 17.51
N ALA A 103 3.13 1.31 16.95
CA ALA A 103 3.46 2.11 15.77
C ALA A 103 3.68 1.19 14.56
N ALA A 104 3.08 1.54 13.43
CA ALA A 104 3.33 0.88 12.15
C ALA A 104 3.73 1.88 11.07
N GLN A 105 4.63 1.47 10.18
CA GLN A 105 5.15 2.32 9.10
C GLN A 105 5.51 1.48 7.87
N ILE A 106 5.22 1.98 6.67
CA ILE A 106 5.78 1.41 5.43
C ILE A 106 7.23 1.88 5.28
N VAL A 107 8.16 0.93 5.17
CA VAL A 107 9.59 1.20 5.14
C VAL A 107 9.93 2.09 3.94
N GLY A 108 10.70 3.15 4.18
CA GLY A 108 11.13 4.09 3.13
C GLY A 108 10.08 5.13 2.73
N THR A 109 8.94 5.21 3.44
CA THR A 109 7.89 6.21 3.18
C THR A 109 7.51 6.97 4.46
N ASP A 110 6.67 7.99 4.33
CA ASP A 110 6.05 8.72 5.44
C ASP A 110 4.70 8.14 5.88
N HIS A 111 4.21 7.09 5.20
CA HIS A 111 3.00 6.36 5.59
C HIS A 111 3.21 5.64 6.92
N LYS A 112 2.54 6.13 7.95
CA LYS A 112 2.61 5.61 9.31
C LYS A 112 1.28 5.75 10.04
N THR A 113 1.09 4.91 11.04
CA THR A 113 -0.08 4.93 11.92
C THR A 113 0.34 4.56 13.34
N VAL A 114 -0.41 5.03 14.33
CA VAL A 114 -0.21 4.72 15.74
C VAL A 114 -1.54 4.34 16.35
N LEU A 115 -1.57 3.24 17.10
CA LEU A 115 -2.71 2.79 17.88
C LEU A 115 -2.31 2.71 19.36
N LYS A 116 -3.07 3.40 20.23
CA LYS A 116 -2.91 3.26 21.67
C LYS A 116 -3.69 2.03 22.14
N TYR A 117 -2.99 1.09 22.78
CA TYR A 117 -3.61 -0.01 23.51
C TYR A 117 -3.26 0.15 24.99
N VAL A 118 -4.26 0.07 25.87
CA VAL A 118 -4.05 0.09 27.32
C VAL A 118 -4.68 -1.16 27.86
N GLU A 119 -3.85 -2.07 28.38
CA GLU A 119 -4.35 -3.20 29.16
C GLU A 119 -4.93 -2.65 30.47
N GLN A 120 -6.23 -2.84 30.67
CA GLN A 120 -6.86 -2.49 31.94
C GLN A 120 -6.45 -3.55 32.96
N GLY A 121 -5.69 -3.13 33.98
CA GLY A 121 -5.34 -3.99 35.11
C GLY A 121 -6.58 -4.33 35.95
N ASP A 122 -6.44 -5.36 36.78
CA ASP A 122 -7.46 -5.70 37.77
C ASP A 122 -7.63 -4.53 38.74
N PHE A 123 -8.88 -4.09 38.92
CA PHE A 123 -9.20 -3.11 39.95
C PHE A 123 -9.15 -3.80 41.31
N GLU A 124 -8.27 -3.34 42.20
CA GLU A 124 -8.35 -3.70 43.61
C GLU A 124 -9.43 -2.85 44.28
N LEU A 125 -10.47 -3.49 44.81
CA LEU A 125 -11.41 -2.86 45.73
C LEU A 125 -10.69 -2.65 47.06
N VAL A 126 -10.43 -1.38 47.41
CA VAL A 126 -9.90 -1.02 48.73
C VAL A 126 -11.07 -0.90 49.69
N GLU A 127 -11.07 -1.70 50.76
CA GLU A 127 -12.03 -1.62 51.88
C GLU A 127 -11.87 -0.35 52.72
#